data_AF-A0A8I1RJR5-F1
#
_entry.id   AF-A0A8I1RJR5-F1
#
_cell.length_a   1.000
_cell.length_b   1.000
_cell.length_c   1.000
_cell.angle_alpha   90.00
_cell.angle_beta   90.00
_cell.angle_gamma   90.00
#
_symmetry.space_group_name_H-M   'P 1'
#
loop_
_entity.id
_entity.type
_entity.pdbx_description
1 polymer ?
#
loop_
_entity_poly.entity_id
_entity_poly.type
_entity_poly.pdbx_seq_one_letter_code
_entity_poly.pdbx_strand_id
1 'polypeptide(L)' 'MLPICNGLPVLEAAPASRYDRQILRLAFLAPDLQHDILAGRQPPPLTLEGLRCREIPLCWREQCHVFGWPAHN' A
#
# COMPACT_ATOMS: atom_id res chain seq x y z
N MET A 1 -4.54 6.57 -15.27
CA MET A 1 -3.37 5.69 -15.15
C MET A 1 -2.15 6.60 -15.01
N LEU A 2 -1.23 6.33 -14.07
CA LEU A 2 -0.05 7.19 -13.89
C LEU A 2 0.89 7.04 -15.11
N PRO A 3 1.53 8.13 -15.57
CA PRO A 3 2.53 8.04 -16.61
C PRO A 3 3.72 7.20 -16.15
N ILE A 4 4.36 6.49 -17.09
CA ILE A 4 5.51 5.63 -16.83
C ILE A 4 6.76 6.30 -17.40
N CYS A 5 7.81 6.46 -16.58
CA CYS A 5 9.14 6.87 -17.05
C CYS A 5 10.17 5.87 -16.53
N ASN A 6 11.01 5.34 -17.43
CA ASN A 6 12.00 4.29 -17.10
C ASN A 6 11.41 3.07 -16.38
N GLY A 7 10.17 2.70 -16.72
CA GLY A 7 9.46 1.58 -16.10
C GLY A 7 8.87 1.87 -14.72
N LEU A 8 9.01 3.08 -14.20
CA LEU A 8 8.46 3.49 -12.90
C LEU A 8 7.25 4.42 -13.08
N PRO A 9 6.20 4.28 -12.25
CA PRO A 9 5.10 5.23 -12.23
C PRO A 9 5.59 6.59 -11.72
N VAL A 10 5.27 7.66 -12.44
CA VAL A 10 5.66 9.03 -12.11
C VAL A 10 4.42 9.88 -11.78
N LEU A 11 4.55 10.75 -10.79
CA LEU A 11 3.59 11.80 -10.50
C LEU A 11 4.07 13.10 -11.18
N GLU A 12 3.33 13.58 -12.18
CA GLU A 12 3.65 14.86 -12.85
C GLU A 12 3.35 16.06 -11.96
N ALA A 13 2.43 15.90 -11.01
CA ALA A 13 2.07 16.91 -10.03
C ALA A 13 1.66 16.25 -8.71
N ALA A 14 1.76 17.00 -7.62
CA ALA A 14 1.24 16.56 -6.33
C ALA A 14 -0.30 16.40 -6.41
N PRO A 15 -0.89 15.37 -5.79
CA PRO A 15 -2.33 15.16 -5.81
C PRO A 15 -3.04 16.27 -5.06
N ALA A 16 -4.07 16.85 -5.68
CA ALA A 16 -4.81 17.97 -5.11
C ALA A 16 -5.60 17.57 -3.86
N SER A 17 -6.24 16.40 -3.88
CA SER A 17 -7.14 15.97 -2.80
C SER A 17 -6.42 15.18 -1.69
N ARG A 18 -6.96 15.27 -0.47
CA ARG A 18 -6.52 14.41 0.65
C ARG A 18 -6.75 12.93 0.34
N TYR A 19 -7.83 12.62 -0.36
CA TYR A 19 -8.18 11.25 -0.75
C TYR A 19 -7.10 10.64 -1.65
N ASP A 20 -6.70 11.34 -2.71
CA ASP A 20 -5.70 10.84 -3.66
C ASP A 20 -4.34 10.64 -2.97
N ARG A 21 -3.95 11.58 -2.08
CA ARG A 21 -2.74 11.43 -1.26
C ARG A 21 -2.80 10.18 -0.37
N GLN A 22 -3.96 9.82 0.18
CA GLN A 22 -4.11 8.61 0.98
C GLN A 22 -4.05 7.33 0.14
N ILE A 23 -4.64 7.35 -1.06
CA ILE A 23 -4.64 6.20 -1.96
C ILE A 23 -3.23 5.94 -2.49
N LEU A 24 -2.46 6.98 -2.84
CA LEU A 24 -1.09 6.83 -3.32
C LEU A 24 -0.15 6.17 -2.30
N ARG A 25 -0.42 6.32 -1.00
CA ARG A 25 0.40 5.65 0.03
C ARG A 25 0.35 4.13 -0.08
N LEU A 26 -0.71 3.56 -0.64
CA LEU A 26 -0.85 2.12 -0.85
C LEU A 26 0.19 1.58 -1.85
N ALA A 27 0.75 2.42 -2.71
CA ALA A 27 1.84 2.03 -3.60
C ALA A 27 3.12 1.66 -2.83
N PHE A 28 3.27 2.10 -1.58
CA PHE A 28 4.41 1.75 -0.71
C PHE A 28 4.18 0.48 0.12
N LEU A 29 3.02 -0.18 -0.03
CA LEU A 29 2.84 -1.50 0.56
C LEU A 29 3.88 -2.47 0.00
N ALA A 30 4.34 -3.37 0.86
CA ALA A 30 5.24 -4.43 0.48
C ALA A 30 4.63 -5.26 -0.67
N PRO A 31 5.43 -5.65 -1.68
CA PRO A 31 4.93 -6.34 -2.86
C PRO A 31 4.09 -7.60 -2.55
N ASP A 32 4.51 -8.39 -1.56
CA ASP A 32 3.79 -9.62 -1.18
C ASP A 32 2.41 -9.33 -0.59
N LEU A 33 2.28 -8.23 0.16
CA LEU A 33 1.01 -7.79 0.74
C LEU A 33 0.07 -7.31 -0.37
N GLN A 34 0.59 -6.58 -1.37
CA GLN A 34 -0.18 -6.19 -2.54
C GLN A 34 -0.68 -7.42 -3.30
N HIS A 35 0.18 -8.44 -3.47
CA HIS A 35 -0.19 -9.69 -4.13
C HIS A 35 -1.28 -10.45 -3.36
N ASP A 36 -1.18 -10.54 -2.03
CA ASP A 36 -2.19 -11.17 -1.19
C ASP A 36 -3.52 -10.42 -1.18
N ILE A 37 -3.50 -9.09 -1.15
CA ILE A 37 -4.71 -8.27 -1.27
C ILE A 37 -5.42 -8.56 -2.60
N LEU A 38 -4.68 -8.53 -3.71
CA LEU A 38 -5.22 -8.80 -5.04
C LEU A 38 -5.74 -10.24 -5.17
N ALA A 39 -5.13 -11.18 -4.46
CA ALA A 39 -5.56 -12.57 -4.42
C ALA A 39 -6.66 -12.87 -3.38
N GLY A 40 -7.13 -11.85 -2.63
CA GLY A 40 -8.13 -12.03 -1.57
C GLY A 40 -7.64 -12.78 -0.34
N ARG A 41 -6.32 -12.89 -0.14
CA ARG A 41 -5.67 -13.55 1.01
C ARG A 41 -5.29 -12.56 2.13
N GLN A 42 -5.73 -11.32 2.04
CA GLN A 42 -5.53 -10.34 3.11
C GLN A 42 -6.17 -10.81 4.43
N PRO A 43 -5.60 -10.43 5.60
CA PRO A 43 -6.19 -10.73 6.89
C PRO A 43 -7.66 -10.27 6.97
N PRO A 44 -8.57 -11.08 7.55
CA PRO A 44 -10.00 -10.76 7.62
C PRO A 44 -10.36 -9.38 8.19
N PRO A 45 -9.68 -8.83 9.22
CA PRO A 45 -10.03 -7.51 9.75
C PRO A 45 -9.49 -6.34 8.91
N LEU A 46 -8.71 -6.61 7.86
CA LEU A 46 -8.09 -5.56 7.07
C LEU A 46 -9.07 -4.97 6.06
N THR A 47 -9.26 -3.65 6.14
CA THR A 47 -10.07 -2.88 5.20
C THR A 47 -9.25 -1.76 4.58
N LEU A 48 -9.71 -1.24 3.44
CA LEU A 48 -9.10 -0.08 2.80
C LEU A 48 -9.05 1.14 3.74
N GLU A 49 -10.09 1.35 4.55
CA GLU A 49 -10.11 2.41 5.55
C GLU A 49 -9.07 2.15 6.66
N GLY A 50 -8.90 0.90 7.10
CA GLY A 50 -7.85 0.50 8.03
C GLY A 50 -6.45 0.82 7.51
N LEU A 51 -6.20 0.65 6.21
CA LEU A 51 -4.94 1.03 5.57
C LEU A 51 -4.77 2.56 5.45
N ARG A 52 -5.86 3.28 5.15
CA ARG A 52 -5.83 4.75 4.96
C ARG A 52 -5.68 5.54 6.27
N CYS A 53 -6.22 5.02 7.36
CA CYS A 53 -6.23 5.69 8.67
C CYS A 53 -4.96 5.45 9.49
N ARG A 54 -4.17 4.43 9.15
CA ARG A 54 -2.91 4.10 9.84
C ARG A 54 -1.71 4.73 9.14
N GLU A 55 -0.63 4.87 9.89
CA GLU A 55 0.68 5.10 9.29
C GLU A 55 1.18 3.79 8.67
N ILE A 56 1.71 3.85 7.45
CA ILE A 56 2.31 2.69 6.78
C ILE A 56 3.80 2.75 7.09
N PRO A 57 4.36 1.80 7.86
CA PRO A 57 5.79 1.74 8.12
C PRO A 57 6.58 1.67 6.82
N LEU A 58 7.74 2.34 6.74
CA LEU A 58 8.61 2.22 5.56
C LEU A 58 9.26 0.84 5.46
N CYS A 59 9.50 0.18 6.59
CA CYS A 59 10.03 -1.18 6.63
C CYS A 59 8.94 -2.19 6.29
N TRP A 60 9.10 -2.92 5.18
CA TRP A 60 8.14 -3.95 4.75
C TRP A 60 7.89 -5.04 5.79
N ARG A 61 8.92 -5.42 6.55
CA ARG A 61 8.79 -6.40 7.64
C ARG A 61 7.86 -5.87 8.74
N GLU A 62 7.99 -4.60 9.09
CA GLU A 62 7.10 -3.95 10.06
C GLU A 62 5.67 -3.81 9.52
N GLN A 63 5.49 -3.59 8.22
CA GLN A 63 4.16 -3.59 7.61
C GLN A 63 3.44 -4.92 7.83
N CYS A 64 4.13 -6.06 7.68
CA CYS A 64 3.55 -7.38 7.95
C CYS A 64 3.02 -7.46 9.39
N HIS A 65 3.82 -7.04 10.36
CA HIS A 65 3.45 -7.05 11.78
C HIS A 65 2.27 -6.10 12.07
N VAL A 66 2.28 -4.88 11.54
CA VAL A 66 1.24 -3.87 11.80
C VAL A 66 -0.11 -4.23 11.17
N PHE A 67 -0.09 -4.87 10.01
CA PHE A 67 -1.30 -5.25 9.28
C PHE A 67 -1.77 -6.69 9.54
N GLY A 68 -1.03 -7.46 10.35
CA GLY A 68 -1.43 -8.80 10.79
C GLY A 68 -1.19 -9.90 9.75
N TRP A 69 -0.26 -9.68 8.82
CA TRP A 69 0.23 -10.74 7.95
C TRP A 69 1.17 -11.67 8.71
N PRO A 70 1.20 -12.98 8.37
CA PRO A 70 2.27 -13.85 8.80
C PRO A 70 3.61 -13.28 8.29
N ALA A 71 4.66 -13.35 9.12
CA ALA A 71 5.98 -12.92 8.69
C ALA A 71 6.41 -13.76 7.47
N HIS A 72 6.51 -13.11 6.31
CA HIS A 72 7.14 -13.71 5.13
C HIS A 72 8.65 -13.73 5.39
N ASN A 73 9.24 -14.93 5.31
CA ASN A 73 10.65 -15.20 5.63
C ASN A 73 11.51 -15.11 4.37
#